data_AF-A0AAU2GB26-F1
#
_entry.id   AF-A0AAU2GB26-F1
#
_cell.length_a   1.000
_cell.length_b   1.000
_cell.length_c   1.000
_cell.angle_alpha   90.00
_cell.angle_beta   90.00
_cell.angle_gamma   90.00
#
_symmetry.space_group_name_H-M   'P 1'
#
loop_
_entity.id
_entity.type
_entity.pdbx_description
1 polymer ?
#
loop_
_entity_poly.entity_id
_entity_poly.type
_entity_poly.pdbx_seq_one_letter_code
_entity_poly.pdbx_strand_id
1 'polypeptide(L)'
;MKPISRAVRAVVSSSRTDGQAHPHHPAEYGITDPEQVRELLATWPDDTGAADHFACMCLGHEGRVTLYEASGQLVRTVHVSPSEPMAHLLDPADADGIPGRHRTGWAQAAPAGLREYAGAMALGSAPDNRPAVPLSVVFGWLGTPLPHEADAASVLAVEAPMRLLADEPTDELAWAVRESGRVGLEGAVRFFASEEFTTRHPKRRRVPDTARNLLLAHARSHRPTDLPVLERRLLRTPDDRVRRS
;
A
#
# COMPACT_ATOMS: atom_id res chain seq x y z
N MET A 1 26.85 0.65 -24.78
CA MET A 1 25.82 1.35 -23.97
C MET A 1 24.49 1.29 -24.67
N LYS A 2 23.39 1.02 -23.94
CA LYS A 2 22.04 1.20 -24.48
C LYS A 2 21.58 2.66 -24.29
N PRO A 3 20.85 3.24 -25.26
CA PRO A 3 20.32 4.59 -25.10
C PRO A 3 19.24 4.61 -24.01
N ILE A 4 19.35 5.57 -23.10
CA ILE A 4 18.40 5.75 -21.98
C ILE A 4 17.03 6.26 -22.47
N SER A 5 16.96 6.77 -23.71
CA SER A 5 15.73 7.26 -24.36
C SER A 5 14.63 6.21 -24.59
N ARG A 6 14.90 4.92 -24.31
CA ARG A 6 13.93 3.82 -24.40
C ARG A 6 13.31 3.42 -23.06
N ALA A 7 13.75 4.01 -21.96
CA ALA A 7 13.22 3.69 -20.63
C ALA A 7 11.77 4.20 -20.49
N VAL A 8 10.89 3.34 -20.01
CA VAL A 8 9.46 3.66 -19.77
C VAL A 8 9.04 3.39 -18.33
N ARG A 9 9.92 2.80 -17.53
CA ARG A 9 9.70 2.49 -16.13
C ARG A 9 11.01 2.63 -15.36
N ALA A 10 10.92 3.15 -14.14
CA ALA A 10 11.98 3.05 -13.16
C ALA A 10 11.53 2.26 -11.94
N VAL A 11 12.46 1.59 -11.27
CA VAL A 11 12.28 0.98 -9.96
C VAL A 11 13.30 1.59 -9.04
N VAL A 12 12.82 2.18 -7.95
CA VAL A 12 13.64 2.73 -6.87
C VAL A 12 13.63 1.72 -5.75
N SER A 13 14.82 1.34 -5.28
CA SER A 13 14.98 0.45 -4.14
C SER A 13 15.94 1.07 -3.14
N SER A 14 15.61 0.96 -1.86
CA SER A 14 16.42 1.45 -0.76
C SER A 14 16.76 0.30 0.18
N SER A 15 18.06 0.10 0.42
CA SER A 15 18.51 -0.68 1.57
C SER A 15 18.58 0.28 2.76
N ARG A 16 17.60 0.19 3.67
CA ARG A 16 17.42 1.15 4.76
C ARG A 16 18.33 0.82 5.95
N THR A 17 18.93 1.85 6.56
CA THR A 17 19.36 1.88 7.96
C THR A 17 18.93 3.20 8.62
N ASP A 18 18.74 3.13 9.94
CA ASP A 18 17.97 4.00 10.84
C ASP A 18 18.22 5.52 10.74
N GLY A 19 17.15 6.33 10.87
CA GLY A 19 17.30 7.79 10.97
C GLY A 19 16.00 8.56 11.20
N GLN A 20 15.08 8.55 10.25
CA GLN A 20 13.70 9.01 10.43
C GLN A 20 12.83 8.29 9.41
N ALA A 21 12.35 7.11 9.80
CA ALA A 21 11.51 6.34 8.93
C ALA A 21 10.12 6.99 8.89
N HIS A 22 9.73 7.52 7.74
CA HIS A 22 8.30 7.60 7.46
C HIS A 22 7.77 6.17 7.53
N PRO A 23 6.86 5.84 8.47
CA PRO A 23 6.53 4.46 8.86
C PRO A 23 5.90 3.65 7.72
N HIS A 24 5.49 4.33 6.66
CA HIS A 24 4.74 3.78 5.54
C HIS A 24 5.43 4.00 4.18
N HIS A 25 6.75 4.17 4.16
CA HIS A 25 7.51 4.25 2.91
C HIS A 25 7.97 2.84 2.48
N PRO A 26 7.63 2.38 1.26
CA PRO A 26 8.05 1.07 0.78
C PRO A 26 9.56 0.98 0.61
N ALA A 27 10.11 -0.23 0.78
CA ALA A 27 11.52 -0.49 0.52
C ALA A 27 11.86 -0.43 -0.98
N GLU A 28 10.87 -0.74 -1.82
CA GLU A 28 10.95 -0.70 -3.28
C GLU A 28 9.64 -0.17 -3.88
N TYR A 29 9.73 0.71 -4.87
CA TYR A 29 8.56 1.19 -5.63
C TYR A 29 8.89 1.49 -7.10
N GLY A 30 7.86 1.49 -7.94
CA GLY A 30 7.92 1.72 -9.37
C GLY A 30 7.41 3.11 -9.77
N ILE A 31 8.05 3.67 -10.79
CA ILE A 31 7.64 4.90 -11.48
C ILE A 31 7.30 4.50 -12.91
N THR A 32 6.02 4.62 -13.27
CA THR A 32 5.50 4.27 -14.60
C THR A 32 4.84 5.44 -15.31
N ASP A 33 4.62 6.55 -14.61
CA ASP A 33 4.10 7.77 -15.20
C ASP A 33 5.13 8.35 -16.20
N PRO A 34 4.76 8.56 -17.48
CA PRO A 34 5.71 9.02 -18.50
C PRO A 34 6.35 10.37 -18.22
N GLU A 35 5.67 11.28 -17.51
CA GLU A 35 6.23 12.59 -17.16
C GLU A 35 7.25 12.46 -16.05
N GLN A 36 6.95 11.67 -15.01
CA GLN A 36 7.89 11.39 -13.93
C GLN A 36 9.12 10.60 -14.40
N VAL A 37 8.95 9.67 -15.35
CA VAL A 37 10.08 8.98 -15.99
C VAL A 37 10.93 9.99 -16.77
N ARG A 38 10.33 10.96 -17.45
CA ARG A 38 11.08 12.00 -18.17
C ARG A 38 11.84 12.92 -17.22
N GLU A 39 11.24 13.34 -16.12
CA GLU A 39 11.89 14.11 -15.05
C GLU A 39 13.10 13.34 -14.49
N LEU A 40 12.91 12.05 -14.19
CA LEU A 40 13.98 11.18 -13.71
C LEU A 40 15.14 11.10 -14.71
N LEU A 41 14.84 10.89 -15.99
CA LEU A 41 15.82 10.81 -17.06
C LEU A 41 16.59 12.13 -17.25
N ALA A 42 15.97 13.28 -16.99
CA ALA A 42 16.63 14.58 -17.07
C ALA A 42 17.65 14.80 -15.92
N THR A 43 17.45 14.14 -14.78
CA THR A 43 18.39 14.16 -13.64
C THR A 43 19.39 13.01 -13.66
N TRP A 44 19.33 12.15 -14.68
CA TRP A 44 20.17 10.97 -14.76
C TRP A 44 21.64 11.38 -14.90
N PRO A 45 22.56 10.81 -14.10
CA PRO A 45 23.97 11.17 -14.21
C PRO A 45 24.50 10.82 -15.61
N ASP A 46 25.12 11.81 -16.25
CA ASP A 46 25.99 11.56 -17.40
C ASP A 46 27.07 10.55 -16.99
N ASP A 47 27.48 9.66 -17.90
CA ASP A 47 28.46 8.61 -17.59
C ASP A 47 29.70 9.17 -16.89
N THR A 48 29.73 9.10 -15.56
CA THR A 48 30.96 9.16 -14.79
C THR A 48 31.64 7.83 -15.04
N GLY A 49 32.37 7.76 -16.16
CA GLY A 49 33.02 6.56 -16.64
C GLY A 49 33.75 5.88 -15.50
N ALA A 50 33.38 4.62 -15.23
CA ALA A 50 34.03 3.67 -14.33
C ALA A 50 34.98 4.32 -13.31
N ALA A 51 34.47 5.21 -12.46
CA ALA A 51 35.20 5.58 -11.27
C ALA A 51 35.07 4.36 -10.38
N ASP A 52 36.18 3.70 -10.07
CA ASP A 52 36.27 2.66 -9.06
C ASP A 52 35.50 3.11 -7.82
N HIS A 53 34.24 2.66 -7.72
CA HIS A 53 33.42 2.95 -6.58
C HIS A 53 33.95 2.04 -5.48
N PHE A 54 34.86 2.59 -4.67
CA PHE A 54 35.13 2.05 -3.35
C PHE A 54 33.77 1.90 -2.67
N ALA A 55 33.27 0.66 -2.60
CA ALA A 55 32.18 0.30 -1.72
C ALA A 55 32.71 0.58 -0.30
N CYS A 56 32.39 1.75 0.23
CA CYS A 56 32.65 2.04 1.62
C CYS A 56 31.81 1.04 2.42
N MET A 57 32.45 -0.02 2.91
CA MET A 57 31.82 -1.08 3.73
C MET A 57 31.19 -0.53 5.02
N CYS A 58 31.30 0.77 5.28
CA CYS A 58 30.88 1.45 6.49
C CYS A 58 29.61 2.31 6.33
N LEU A 59 29.03 2.45 5.13
CA LEU A 59 27.82 3.26 4.90
C LEU A 59 26.72 2.42 4.25
N GLY A 60 25.94 1.72 5.08
CA GLY A 60 24.79 0.90 4.68
C GLY A 60 23.58 1.69 4.18
N HIS A 61 23.80 2.63 3.26
CA HIS A 61 22.79 3.51 2.65
C HIS A 61 22.80 3.37 1.12
N GLU A 62 22.66 2.15 0.60
CA GLU A 62 22.61 1.96 -0.86
C GLU A 62 21.15 2.04 -1.32
N GLY A 63 20.73 3.24 -1.70
CA GLY A 63 19.62 3.40 -2.62
C GLY A 63 20.09 3.15 -4.05
N ARG A 64 19.22 2.60 -4.89
CA ARG A 64 19.49 2.45 -6.33
C ARG A 64 18.23 2.66 -7.14
N VAL A 65 18.42 3.15 -8.36
CA VAL A 65 17.36 3.32 -9.35
C VAL A 65 17.71 2.50 -10.59
N THR A 66 16.78 1.64 -11.00
CA THR A 66 16.92 0.76 -12.15
C THR A 66 15.89 1.15 -13.22
N LEU A 67 16.34 1.36 -14.45
CA LEU A 67 15.50 1.67 -15.60
C LEU A 67 15.20 0.43 -16.43
N TYR A 68 13.97 0.35 -16.92
CA TYR A 68 13.46 -0.74 -17.74
C TYR A 68 12.82 -0.23 -19.03
N GLU A 69 12.98 -0.99 -20.12
CA GLU A 69 12.22 -0.82 -21.37
C GLU A 69 10.82 -1.42 -21.22
N ALA A 70 9.93 -1.14 -22.19
CA ALA A 70 8.57 -1.69 -22.21
C ALA A 70 8.51 -3.23 -22.23
N SER A 71 9.55 -3.87 -22.75
CA SER A 71 9.72 -5.33 -22.76
C SER A 71 10.07 -5.92 -21.38
N GLY A 72 10.29 -5.08 -20.36
CA GLY A 72 10.82 -5.50 -19.05
C GLY A 72 12.34 -5.70 -19.05
N GLN A 73 13.03 -5.44 -20.15
CA GLN A 73 14.48 -5.55 -20.21
C GLN A 73 15.15 -4.42 -19.44
N LEU A 74 16.14 -4.77 -18.60
CA LEU A 74 16.97 -3.80 -17.90
C LEU A 74 17.75 -2.93 -18.91
N VAL A 75 17.65 -1.62 -18.73
CA VAL A 75 18.39 -0.60 -19.49
C VAL A 75 19.66 -0.24 -18.74
N ARG A 76 19.54 0.20 -17.49
CA ARG A 76 20.63 0.74 -16.67
C ARG A 76 20.26 0.75 -15.19
N THR A 77 21.26 0.68 -14.32
CA THR A 77 21.14 0.86 -12.87
C THR A 77 22.10 1.96 -12.43
N VAL A 78 21.68 2.79 -11.48
CA VAL A 78 22.52 3.78 -10.80
C VAL A 78 22.33 3.60 -9.29
N HIS A 79 23.45 3.62 -8.56
CA HIS A 79 23.43 3.74 -7.10
C HIS A 79 23.32 5.20 -6.75
N VAL A 80 22.42 5.53 -5.84
CA VAL A 80 22.11 6.90 -5.45
C VAL A 80 22.74 7.17 -4.10
N SER A 81 23.70 8.11 -4.08
CA SER A 81 24.26 8.66 -2.85
C SER A 81 23.44 9.87 -2.34
N PRO A 82 23.49 10.20 -1.03
CA PRO A 82 22.75 11.34 -0.48
C PRO A 82 23.08 12.70 -1.10
N SER A 83 24.25 12.84 -1.74
CA SER A 83 24.69 14.07 -2.40
C SER A 83 24.25 14.20 -3.86
N GLU A 84 23.63 13.17 -4.43
CA GLU A 84 23.21 13.19 -5.83
C GLU A 84 21.85 13.87 -6.02
N PRO A 85 21.59 14.45 -7.21
CA PRO A 85 20.29 15.05 -7.53
C PRO A 85 19.11 14.09 -7.32
N MET A 86 19.33 12.78 -7.47
CA MET A 86 18.31 11.73 -7.33
C MET A 86 18.06 11.30 -5.87
N ALA A 87 18.78 11.85 -4.88
CA ALA A 87 18.64 11.48 -3.47
C ALA A 87 17.21 11.73 -2.92
N HIS A 88 16.51 12.73 -3.47
CA HIS A 88 15.12 13.04 -3.12
C HIS A 88 14.13 11.87 -3.38
N LEU A 89 14.49 10.92 -4.24
CA LEU A 89 13.68 9.71 -4.49
C LEU A 89 13.76 8.72 -3.32
N LEU A 90 14.80 8.83 -2.51
CA LEU A 90 15.00 8.02 -1.32
C LEU A 90 14.50 8.72 -0.05
N ASP A 91 14.24 10.02 -0.12
CA ASP A 91 13.79 10.82 1.01
C ASP A 91 12.26 10.77 1.14
N PRO A 92 11.73 10.08 2.17
CA PRO A 92 10.30 10.02 2.37
C PRO A 92 9.69 11.30 2.95
N ALA A 93 10.49 12.26 3.41
CA ALA A 93 10.03 13.54 3.95
C ALA A 93 9.92 14.64 2.87
N ASP A 94 10.53 14.43 1.70
CA ASP A 94 10.41 15.35 0.58
C ASP A 94 8.99 15.31 -0.02
N ALA A 95 8.26 16.42 0.12
CA ALA A 95 6.90 16.59 -0.38
C ALA A 95 6.84 16.68 -1.91
N ASP A 96 7.90 17.21 -2.53
CA ASP A 96 8.02 17.36 -3.99
C ASP A 96 8.62 16.10 -4.63
N GLY A 97 9.24 15.23 -3.83
CA GLY A 97 9.69 13.91 -4.24
C GLY A 97 8.57 13.08 -4.89
N ILE A 98 8.91 12.25 -5.89
CA ILE A 98 7.93 11.38 -6.56
C ILE A 98 7.09 10.55 -5.56
N PRO A 99 7.68 9.96 -4.50
CA PRO A 99 6.91 9.32 -3.44
C PRO A 99 5.92 10.25 -2.73
N GLY A 100 6.29 11.51 -2.47
CA GLY A 100 5.41 12.51 -1.86
C GLY A 100 4.20 12.83 -2.74
N ARG A 101 4.44 13.02 -4.05
CA ARG A 101 3.37 13.26 -5.05
C ARG A 101 2.40 12.08 -5.16
N HIS A 102 2.91 10.84 -5.22
CA HIS A 102 2.08 9.63 -5.25
C HIS A 102 1.19 9.51 -4.01
N ARG A 103 1.77 9.69 -2.81
CA ARG A 103 1.04 9.63 -1.54
C ARG A 103 -0.02 10.73 -1.44
N THR A 104 0.29 11.93 -1.92
CA THR A 104 -0.67 13.05 -1.98
C THR A 104 -1.84 12.74 -2.93
N GLY A 105 -1.55 12.26 -4.14
CA GLY A 105 -2.58 11.86 -5.10
C GLY A 105 -3.48 10.74 -4.57
N TRP A 106 -2.90 9.74 -3.90
CA TRP A 106 -3.65 8.69 -3.21
C TRP A 106 -4.57 9.25 -2.11
N ALA A 107 -4.05 10.15 -1.27
CA ALA A 107 -4.85 10.75 -0.20
C ALA A 107 -6.04 11.56 -0.75
N GLN A 108 -5.86 12.26 -1.87
CA GLN A 108 -6.94 12.99 -2.56
C GLN A 108 -7.99 12.06 -3.17
N ALA A 109 -7.58 10.88 -3.64
CA ALA A 109 -8.45 9.87 -4.20
C ALA A 109 -9.27 9.08 -3.15
N ALA A 110 -8.96 9.23 -1.85
CA ALA A 110 -9.71 8.58 -0.79
C ALA A 110 -11.18 9.03 -0.76
N PRO A 111 -12.10 8.19 -0.25
CA PRO A 111 -13.49 8.58 -0.02
C PRO A 111 -13.59 9.89 0.76
N ALA A 112 -14.58 10.74 0.46
CA ALA A 112 -14.62 12.13 0.96
C ALA A 112 -14.44 12.26 2.48
N GLY A 113 -15.11 11.42 3.28
CA GLY A 113 -14.98 11.41 4.75
C GLY A 113 -13.67 10.82 5.30
N LEU A 114 -12.80 10.30 4.44
CA LEU A 114 -11.52 9.68 4.77
C LEU A 114 -10.32 10.48 4.25
N ARG A 115 -10.52 11.54 3.46
CA ARG A 115 -9.40 12.30 2.84
C ARG A 115 -8.47 12.94 3.85
N GLU A 116 -9.00 13.48 4.94
CA GLU A 116 -8.18 14.07 6.01
C GLU A 116 -7.32 13.00 6.70
N TYR A 117 -7.93 11.86 7.03
CA TYR A 117 -7.22 10.70 7.58
C TYR A 117 -6.15 10.17 6.62
N ALA A 118 -6.49 10.02 5.34
CA ALA A 118 -5.55 9.59 4.31
C ALA A 118 -4.40 10.60 4.15
N GLY A 119 -4.68 11.90 4.19
CA GLY A 119 -3.67 12.96 4.15
C GLY A 119 -2.71 12.89 5.33
N ALA A 120 -3.23 12.71 6.55
CA ALA A 120 -2.40 12.54 7.74
C ALA A 120 -1.50 11.29 7.63
N MET A 121 -2.06 10.16 7.18
CA MET A 121 -1.31 8.92 6.96
C MET A 121 -0.23 9.08 5.86
N ALA A 122 -0.54 9.82 4.80
CA ALA A 122 0.41 10.14 3.72
C ALA A 122 1.61 10.98 4.20
N LEU A 123 1.40 11.80 5.23
CA LEU A 123 2.42 12.58 5.96
C LEU A 123 3.04 11.82 7.14
N GLY A 124 2.67 10.56 7.36
CA GLY A 124 3.27 9.70 8.37
C GLY A 124 2.77 9.99 9.78
N SER A 125 1.69 10.76 9.87
CA SER A 125 0.98 11.01 11.12
C SER A 125 -0.12 9.97 11.30
N ALA A 126 -0.25 9.44 12.51
CA ALA A 126 -1.41 8.64 12.91
C ALA A 126 -2.40 9.59 13.60
N PRO A 127 -3.46 10.06 12.92
CA PRO A 127 -4.41 10.96 13.56
C PRO A 127 -5.13 10.23 14.70
N ASP A 128 -5.16 10.86 15.88
CA ASP A 128 -5.79 10.30 17.09
C ASP A 128 -7.31 10.17 16.95
N ASN A 129 -7.92 11.05 16.16
CA ASN A 129 -9.35 11.08 15.95
C ASN A 129 -9.76 10.20 14.79
N ARG A 130 -10.66 9.26 15.10
CA ARG A 130 -11.23 8.37 14.11
C ARG A 130 -12.28 9.08 13.25
N PRO A 131 -12.24 8.94 11.92
CA PRO A 131 -13.28 9.48 11.06
C PRO A 131 -14.64 8.83 11.31
N ALA A 132 -15.70 9.63 11.36
CA ALA A 132 -17.07 9.15 11.49
C ALA A 132 -17.63 8.67 10.13
N VAL A 133 -17.06 7.58 9.61
CA VAL A 133 -17.50 6.96 8.34
C VAL A 133 -17.98 5.52 8.55
N PRO A 134 -18.97 5.04 7.78
CA PRO A 134 -19.38 3.64 7.83
C PRO A 134 -18.23 2.70 7.44
N LEU A 135 -18.09 1.57 8.14
CA LEU A 135 -17.03 0.58 7.84
C LEU A 135 -17.19 -0.07 6.47
N SER A 136 -18.40 -0.09 5.90
CA SER A 136 -18.63 -0.52 4.52
C SER A 136 -17.91 0.38 3.50
N VAL A 137 -17.76 1.68 3.80
CA VAL A 137 -16.95 2.61 3.00
C VAL A 137 -15.46 2.31 3.16
N VAL A 138 -15.01 1.98 4.37
CA VAL A 138 -13.61 1.61 4.63
C VAL A 138 -13.25 0.30 3.92
N PHE A 139 -14.14 -0.70 3.94
CA PHE A 139 -14.00 -1.91 3.15
C PHE A 139 -13.96 -1.62 1.65
N GLY A 140 -14.82 -0.71 1.16
CA GLY A 140 -14.79 -0.28 -0.23
C GLY A 140 -13.45 0.36 -0.61
N TRP A 141 -12.88 1.17 0.27
CA TRP A 141 -11.56 1.78 0.06
C TRP A 141 -10.46 0.71 -0.01
N LEU A 142 -10.44 -0.24 0.94
CA LEU A 142 -9.48 -1.35 0.97
C LEU A 142 -9.60 -2.29 -0.25
N GLY A 143 -10.83 -2.48 -0.74
CA GLY A 143 -11.11 -3.32 -1.91
C GLY A 143 -10.94 -2.61 -3.25
N THR A 144 -10.64 -1.31 -3.26
CA THR A 144 -10.44 -0.55 -4.50
C THR A 144 -9.15 -1.03 -5.16
N PRO A 145 -9.20 -1.47 -6.43
CA PRO A 145 -8.00 -1.86 -7.16
C PRO A 145 -7.01 -0.70 -7.23
N LEU A 146 -5.76 -0.97 -6.88
CA LEU A 146 -4.69 -0.02 -7.09
C LEU A 146 -4.37 0.05 -8.59
N PRO A 147 -4.28 1.24 -9.19
CA PRO A 147 -3.86 1.38 -10.58
C PRO A 147 -2.50 0.74 -10.81
N HIS A 148 -1.59 0.85 -9.82
CA HIS A 148 -0.23 0.31 -9.86
C HIS A 148 0.17 -0.26 -8.49
N GLU A 149 0.14 -1.59 -8.33
CA GLU A 149 0.40 -2.26 -7.05
C GLU A 149 1.80 -2.00 -6.46
N ALA A 150 2.74 -1.50 -7.26
CA ALA A 150 4.11 -1.22 -6.85
C ALA A 150 4.43 0.29 -6.73
N ASP A 151 3.44 1.19 -6.76
CA ASP A 151 3.72 2.62 -6.54
C ASP A 151 4.05 2.93 -5.06
N ALA A 152 4.51 4.16 -4.79
CA ALA A 152 4.91 4.55 -3.45
C ALA A 152 3.75 4.65 -2.43
N ALA A 153 2.49 4.70 -2.91
CA ALA A 153 1.30 4.79 -2.07
C ALA A 153 0.67 3.41 -1.76
N SER A 154 1.11 2.36 -2.43
CA SER A 154 0.61 0.98 -2.27
C SER A 154 0.57 0.49 -0.82
N VAL A 155 1.60 0.77 -0.02
CA VAL A 155 1.67 0.42 1.41
C VAL A 155 0.53 1.10 2.18
N LEU A 156 0.32 2.40 1.95
CA LEU A 156 -0.74 3.17 2.62
C LEU A 156 -2.13 2.70 2.23
N ALA A 157 -2.32 2.28 0.98
CA ALA A 157 -3.61 1.81 0.50
C ALA A 157 -4.09 0.53 1.18
N VAL A 158 -3.18 -0.24 1.77
CA VAL A 158 -3.53 -1.40 2.61
C VAL A 158 -3.57 -1.00 4.08
N GLU A 159 -2.49 -0.38 4.57
CA GLU A 159 -2.30 -0.10 6.00
C GLU A 159 -3.36 0.87 6.54
N ALA A 160 -3.67 1.95 5.82
CA ALA A 160 -4.55 2.98 6.33
C ALA A 160 -6.00 2.49 6.54
N PRO A 161 -6.64 1.78 5.58
CA PRO A 161 -7.92 1.12 5.84
C PRO A 161 -7.83 0.00 6.89
N MET A 162 -6.76 -0.81 6.90
CA MET A 162 -6.61 -1.91 7.87
C MET A 162 -6.63 -1.39 9.30
N ARG A 163 -5.91 -0.31 9.60
CA ARG A 163 -5.91 0.31 10.93
C ARG A 163 -7.29 0.78 11.38
N LEU A 164 -8.09 1.34 10.47
CA LEU A 164 -9.47 1.74 10.79
C LEU A 164 -10.38 0.55 11.14
N LEU A 165 -10.06 -0.66 10.67
CA LEU A 165 -10.84 -1.88 10.91
C LEU A 165 -10.28 -2.72 12.09
N ALA A 166 -8.99 -2.55 12.40
CA ALA A 166 -8.21 -3.41 13.29
C ALA A 166 -8.69 -3.42 14.75
N ASP A 167 -9.38 -2.37 15.23
CA ASP A 167 -9.91 -2.32 16.59
C ASP A 167 -11.43 -2.51 16.65
N GLU A 168 -12.07 -2.74 15.50
CA GLU A 168 -13.53 -2.78 15.49
C GLU A 168 -14.12 -4.07 16.08
N PRO A 169 -15.23 -3.95 16.81
CA PRO A 169 -16.02 -5.09 17.22
C PRO A 169 -16.44 -5.95 16.01
N THR A 170 -16.39 -7.27 16.19
CA THR A 170 -16.67 -8.23 15.12
C THR A 170 -18.10 -8.15 14.61
N ASP A 171 -19.04 -7.76 15.46
CA ASP A 171 -20.43 -7.50 15.11
C ASP A 171 -20.59 -6.27 14.22
N GLU A 172 -19.87 -5.17 14.50
CA GLU A 172 -19.85 -3.99 13.63
C GLU A 172 -19.23 -4.30 12.26
N LEU A 173 -18.11 -5.04 12.26
CA LEU A 173 -17.48 -5.51 11.02
C LEU A 173 -18.42 -6.42 10.21
N ALA A 174 -19.10 -7.34 10.89
CA ALA A 174 -20.06 -8.25 10.24
C ALA A 174 -21.28 -7.50 9.70
N TRP A 175 -21.76 -6.46 10.39
CA TRP A 175 -22.82 -5.61 9.89
C TRP A 175 -22.39 -4.90 8.61
N ALA A 176 -21.21 -4.29 8.62
CA ALA A 176 -20.66 -3.59 7.46
C ALA A 176 -20.41 -4.50 6.25
N VAL A 177 -20.08 -5.79 6.45
CA VAL A 177 -20.02 -6.79 5.37
C VAL A 177 -21.37 -6.92 4.65
N ARG A 178 -22.48 -6.89 5.40
CA ARG A 178 -23.84 -7.01 4.80
C ARG A 178 -24.22 -5.77 4.02
N GLU A 179 -23.74 -4.61 4.42
CA GLU A 179 -23.96 -3.33 3.74
C GLU A 179 -22.99 -3.09 2.56
N SER A 180 -22.00 -3.96 2.39
CA SER A 180 -20.96 -3.79 1.38
C SER A 180 -21.41 -4.28 0.00
N GLY A 181 -21.17 -3.46 -1.02
CA GLY A 181 -21.24 -3.89 -2.42
C GLY A 181 -20.03 -4.76 -2.82
N ARG A 182 -19.93 -5.13 -4.10
CA ARG A 182 -18.86 -6.03 -4.62
C ARG A 182 -17.43 -5.58 -4.25
N VAL A 183 -17.13 -4.29 -4.39
CA VAL A 183 -15.81 -3.73 -4.05
C VAL A 183 -15.58 -3.76 -2.54
N GLY A 184 -16.61 -3.48 -1.74
CA GLY A 184 -16.51 -3.63 -0.28
C GLY A 184 -16.29 -5.08 0.15
N LEU A 185 -16.95 -6.05 -0.49
CA LEU A 185 -16.72 -7.47 -0.20
C LEU A 185 -15.30 -7.93 -0.55
N GLU A 186 -14.70 -7.37 -1.60
CA GLU A 186 -13.28 -7.60 -1.91
C GLU A 186 -12.37 -7.13 -0.76
N GLY A 187 -12.57 -5.91 -0.27
CA GLY A 187 -11.81 -5.39 0.87
C GLY A 187 -12.10 -6.13 2.17
N ALA A 188 -13.35 -6.52 2.40
CA ALA A 188 -13.73 -7.30 3.57
C ALA A 188 -13.06 -8.68 3.58
N VAL A 189 -13.04 -9.41 2.45
CA VAL A 189 -12.33 -10.69 2.36
C VAL A 189 -10.85 -10.51 2.68
N ARG A 190 -10.20 -9.47 2.14
CA ARG A 190 -8.79 -9.14 2.46
C ARG A 190 -8.58 -8.93 3.96
N PHE A 191 -9.42 -8.12 4.61
CA PHE A 191 -9.33 -7.87 6.05
C PHE A 191 -9.59 -9.13 6.90
N PHE A 192 -10.66 -9.88 6.63
CA PHE A 192 -10.99 -11.07 7.43
C PHE A 192 -9.98 -12.22 7.24
N ALA A 193 -9.25 -12.24 6.13
CA ALA A 193 -8.17 -13.19 5.88
C ALA A 193 -6.80 -12.72 6.42
N SER A 194 -6.69 -11.45 6.84
CA SER A 194 -5.41 -10.87 7.27
C SER A 194 -5.01 -11.32 8.68
N GLU A 195 -3.74 -11.09 9.03
CA GLU A 195 -3.23 -11.40 10.37
C GLU A 195 -3.88 -10.51 11.44
N GLU A 196 -4.20 -9.26 11.13
CA GLU A 196 -4.86 -8.30 12.01
C GLU A 196 -6.19 -8.83 12.56
N PHE A 197 -6.96 -9.55 11.74
CA PHE A 197 -8.18 -10.21 12.21
C PHE A 197 -7.90 -11.60 12.78
N THR A 198 -7.10 -12.42 12.08
CA THR A 198 -6.98 -13.85 12.39
C THR A 198 -6.17 -14.14 13.65
N THR A 199 -5.33 -13.21 14.12
CA THR A 199 -4.60 -13.33 15.40
C THR A 199 -5.43 -12.92 16.61
N ARG A 200 -6.60 -12.30 16.42
CA ARG A 200 -7.50 -11.91 17.52
C ARG A 200 -7.93 -13.12 18.36
N HIS A 201 -8.24 -12.86 19.63
CA HIS A 201 -8.79 -13.86 20.55
C HIS A 201 -9.99 -14.60 19.92
N PRO A 202 -10.11 -15.94 20.05
CA PRO A 202 -11.17 -16.72 19.38
C PRO A 202 -12.59 -16.16 19.54
N LYS A 203 -12.95 -15.62 20.71
CA LYS A 203 -14.26 -14.98 20.93
C LYS A 203 -14.51 -13.79 19.99
N ARG A 204 -13.47 -13.04 19.61
CA ARG A 204 -13.52 -11.92 18.66
C ARG A 204 -13.39 -12.35 17.19
N ARG A 205 -13.26 -13.65 16.91
CA ARG A 205 -13.29 -14.19 15.54
C ARG A 205 -14.61 -14.86 15.20
N ARG A 206 -15.59 -14.75 16.09
CA ARG A 206 -16.94 -15.28 15.92
C ARG A 206 -17.73 -14.34 15.02
N VAL A 207 -17.99 -14.78 13.80
CA VAL A 207 -18.70 -14.03 12.77
C VAL A 207 -20.09 -14.63 12.59
N PRO A 208 -21.15 -13.80 12.58
CA PRO A 208 -22.50 -14.26 12.27
C PRO A 208 -22.60 -14.95 10.91
N ASP A 209 -23.43 -16.00 10.80
CA ASP A 209 -23.46 -16.87 9.62
C ASP A 209 -23.78 -16.12 8.32
N THR A 210 -24.64 -15.10 8.35
CA THR A 210 -24.94 -14.30 7.15
C THR A 210 -23.69 -13.61 6.60
N ALA A 211 -22.93 -12.90 7.45
CA ALA A 211 -21.71 -12.23 7.01
C ALA A 211 -20.63 -13.23 6.59
N ARG A 212 -20.48 -14.32 7.34
CA ARG A 212 -19.55 -15.40 7.02
C ARG A 212 -19.86 -16.02 5.65
N ASN A 213 -21.13 -16.29 5.34
CA ASN A 213 -21.52 -16.88 4.07
C ASN A 213 -21.27 -15.94 2.89
N LEU A 214 -21.51 -14.63 3.05
CA LEU A 214 -21.15 -13.62 2.04
C LEU A 214 -19.65 -13.60 1.74
N LEU A 215 -18.81 -13.60 2.79
CA LEU A 215 -17.35 -13.62 2.66
C LEU A 215 -16.87 -14.90 1.94
N LEU A 216 -17.38 -16.07 2.34
CA LEU A 216 -16.98 -17.35 1.74
C LEU A 216 -17.46 -17.47 0.28
N ALA A 217 -18.67 -17.01 -0.03
CA ALA A 217 -19.19 -16.99 -1.39
C ALA A 217 -18.34 -16.07 -2.28
N HIS A 218 -18.04 -14.86 -1.82
CA HIS A 218 -17.20 -13.91 -2.56
C HIS A 218 -15.78 -14.45 -2.76
N ALA A 219 -15.15 -15.01 -1.72
CA ALA A 219 -13.82 -15.57 -1.78
C ALA A 219 -13.72 -16.76 -2.76
N ARG A 220 -14.72 -17.65 -2.79
CA ARG A 220 -14.75 -18.76 -3.76
C ARG A 220 -14.69 -18.28 -5.21
N SER A 221 -15.39 -17.20 -5.52
CA SER A 221 -15.47 -16.68 -6.89
C SER A 221 -14.32 -15.76 -7.27
N HIS A 222 -13.78 -14.98 -6.32
CA HIS A 222 -12.88 -13.87 -6.65
C HIS A 222 -11.51 -13.93 -5.95
N ARG A 223 -11.38 -14.66 -4.84
CA ARG A 223 -10.14 -14.77 -4.05
C ARG A 223 -9.92 -16.19 -3.50
N PRO A 224 -9.77 -17.20 -4.37
CA PRO A 224 -9.68 -18.60 -3.95
C PRO A 224 -8.47 -18.89 -3.06
N THR A 225 -7.42 -18.06 -3.11
CA THR A 225 -6.23 -18.17 -2.24
C THR A 225 -6.54 -17.89 -0.77
N ASP A 226 -7.52 -17.03 -0.50
CA ASP A 226 -7.85 -16.57 0.86
C ASP A 226 -8.94 -17.44 1.50
N LEU A 227 -9.66 -18.20 0.68
CA LEU A 227 -10.74 -19.09 1.11
C LEU A 227 -10.32 -20.08 2.22
N PRO A 228 -9.18 -20.80 2.14
CA PRO A 228 -8.79 -21.75 3.19
C PRO A 228 -8.52 -21.09 4.54
N VAL A 229 -8.05 -19.83 4.52
CA VAL A 229 -7.82 -19.04 5.74
C VAL A 229 -9.16 -18.69 6.37
N LEU A 230 -10.10 -18.17 5.58
CA LEU A 230 -11.44 -17.81 6.06
C LEU A 230 -12.19 -19.03 6.62
N GLU A 231 -12.19 -20.16 5.92
CA GLU A 231 -12.88 -21.38 6.38
C GLU A 231 -12.32 -21.90 7.70
N ARG A 232 -11.00 -21.77 7.91
CA ARG A 232 -10.30 -22.21 9.13
C ARG A 232 -10.42 -21.24 10.29
N ARG A 233 -10.40 -19.93 10.04
CA ARG A 233 -10.21 -18.90 11.07
C ARG A 233 -11.49 -18.17 11.46
N LEU A 234 -12.50 -18.12 10.57
CA LEU A 234 -13.80 -17.52 10.91
C LEU A 234 -14.65 -18.53 11.69
N LEU A 235 -14.78 -18.29 12.99
CA LEU A 235 -15.61 -19.11 13.85
C LEU A 235 -17.08 -18.74 13.69
N ARG A 236 -17.95 -19.73 13.67
CA ARG A 236 -19.39 -19.51 13.48
C ARG A 236 -20.04 -18.97 14.75
N THR A 237 -21.07 -18.14 14.59
CA THR A 237 -22.01 -17.79 15.64
C THR A 237 -23.41 -17.66 15.04
N PRO A 238 -24.42 -18.35 15.58
CA PRO A 238 -25.76 -18.39 14.98
C PRO A 238 -26.56 -17.08 15.15
N ASP A 239 -26.14 -16.18 16.06
CA ASP A 239 -26.83 -14.92 16.31
C ASP A 239 -26.58 -13.88 15.21
N ASP A 240 -27.51 -13.77 14.25
CA ASP A 240 -27.71 -12.54 13.49
C ASP A 240 -28.62 -11.61 14.31
N ARG A 241 -28.06 -10.90 15.31
CA ARG A 241 -28.85 -9.86 15.99
C ARG A 241 -29.25 -8.80 14.97
N VAL A 242 -30.54 -8.73 14.66
CA VAL A 242 -31.12 -7.68 13.82
C VAL A 242 -31.02 -6.38 14.59
N ARG A 243 -30.21 -5.43 14.12
CA ARG A 243 -30.20 -4.07 14.66
C ARG A 243 -31.51 -3.41 14.25
N ARG A 244 -32.34 -3.01 15.22
CA ARG A 244 -33.46 -2.10 14.96
C ARG A 244 -32.86 -0.72 14.77
N SER A 245 -32.92 -0.23 13.53
CA SER A 245 -32.67 1.16 13.13
C SER A 245 -33.62 2.12 13.82
#